data_AF-U5L8N7-F1
#
_entry.id   AF-U5L8N7-F1
#
_cell.length_a   1.000
_cell.length_b   1.000
_cell.length_c   1.000
_cell.angle_alpha   90.00
_cell.angle_beta   90.00
_cell.angle_gamma   90.00
#
_symmetry.space_group_name_H-M   'P 1'
#
loop_
_entity.id
_entity.type
_entity.pdbx_description
1 polymer ?
#
loop_
_entity_poly.entity_id
_entity_poly.type
_entity_poly.pdbx_seq_one_letter_code
_entity_poly.pdbx_strand_id
1 'polypeptide(L)' 'MAENPAQSKLALNSSISLKGIVKAVFTDTVHVQIGGKIIAIPLEK' A
#
# COMPACT_ATOMS: atom_id res chain seq x y z
N MET A 1 -29.26 11.50 13.81
CA MET A 1 -27.85 11.37 14.21
C MET A 1 -27.08 10.82 13.03
N ALA A 2 -26.04 11.50 12.54
CA ALA A 2 -25.17 10.96 11.50
C ALA A 2 -24.26 9.89 12.14
N GLU A 3 -24.29 8.69 11.59
CA GLU A 3 -23.41 7.58 11.98
C GLU A 3 -21.97 8.01 11.69
N ASN A 4 -21.13 8.10 12.73
CA ASN A 4 -19.69 8.13 12.55
C ASN A 4 -19.28 6.68 12.28
N PRO A 5 -18.98 6.26 11.03
CA PRO A 5 -18.35 4.97 10.84
C PRO A 5 -17.07 5.01 11.68
N ALA A 6 -16.95 4.06 12.61
CA ALA A 6 -15.83 3.96 13.53
C ALA A 6 -14.55 4.43 12.84
N GLN A 7 -14.02 5.56 13.30
CA GLN A 7 -12.80 6.14 12.79
C GLN A 7 -11.72 5.08 12.98
N SER A 8 -11.47 4.26 11.96
CA SER A 8 -10.41 3.25 11.94
C SER A 8 -9.10 4.01 11.99
N LYS A 9 -8.72 4.34 13.22
CA LYS A 9 -7.57 5.16 13.55
C LYS A 9 -6.36 4.32 13.20
N LEU A 10 -5.79 4.57 12.02
CA LEU A 10 -4.52 3.98 11.62
C LEU A 10 -3.53 4.25 12.76
N ALA A 11 -3.14 3.18 13.44
CA ALA A 11 -2.14 3.21 14.49
C ALA A 11 -0.77 2.91 13.88
N LEU A 12 0.29 3.24 14.59
CA LEU A 12 1.64 2.82 14.23
C LEU A 12 1.67 1.28 14.04
N ASN A 13 2.32 0.81 12.97
CA ASN A 13 2.42 -0.60 12.60
C ASN A 13 1.08 -1.28 12.23
N SER A 14 0.04 -0.51 11.92
CA SER A 14 -1.19 -1.10 11.39
C SER A 14 -0.93 -1.75 10.03
N SER A 15 -1.37 -3.00 9.88
CA SER A 15 -1.39 -3.66 8.58
C SER A 15 -2.53 -3.07 7.73
N ILE A 16 -2.20 -2.69 6.50
CA ILE A 16 -3.12 -2.08 5.55
C ILE A 16 -2.96 -2.76 4.19
N SER A 17 -4.05 -2.85 3.45
CA SER A 17 -4.05 -3.37 2.08
C SER A 17 -4.21 -2.20 1.11
N LEU A 18 -3.29 -2.09 0.15
CA LEU A 18 -3.28 -1.06 -0.88
C LEU A 18 -3.48 -1.68 -2.25
N LYS A 19 -4.32 -1.05 -3.07
CA LYS A 19 -4.43 -1.39 -4.49
C LYS A 19 -3.42 -0.54 -5.27
N GLY A 20 -2.66 -1.18 -6.15
CA GLY A 20 -1.68 -0.51 -7.02
C GLY A 20 -1.52 -1.25 -8.34
N ILE A 21 -0.86 -0.61 -9.30
CA ILE A 21 -0.57 -1.18 -10.63
C ILE A 21 0.90 -1.57 -10.69
N VAL A 22 1.20 -2.83 -10.97
CA VAL A 22 2.59 -3.26 -11.21
C VAL A 22 3.09 -2.65 -12.51
N LYS A 23 4.19 -1.91 -12.44
CA LYS A 23 4.82 -1.27 -13.61
C LYS A 23 6.07 -2.01 -14.08
N ALA A 24 6.82 -2.61 -13.15
CA ALA A 24 7.99 -3.41 -13.45
C ALA A 24 8.21 -4.49 -12.37
N VAL A 25 8.83 -5.59 -12.77
CA VAL A 25 9.24 -6.70 -11.91
C VAL A 25 10.72 -6.95 -12.18
N PHE A 26 11.51 -6.90 -11.13
CA PHE A 26 12.93 -7.23 -11.12
C PHE A 26 13.17 -8.43 -10.21
N THR A 27 14.38 -8.98 -10.24
CA THR A 27 14.75 -10.17 -9.46
C THR A 27 14.52 -10.00 -7.95
N ASP A 28 14.73 -8.79 -7.42
CA ASP A 28 14.71 -8.46 -6.00
C ASP A 28 13.63 -7.43 -5.60
N THR A 29 12.97 -6.80 -6.58
CA THR A 29 12.04 -5.70 -6.33
C THR A 29 10.86 -5.71 -7.30
N VAL A 30 9.72 -5.22 -6.84
CA VAL A 30 8.53 -4.94 -7.66
C VAL A 30 8.23 -3.46 -7.59
N HIS A 31 8.09 -2.81 -8.75
CA HIS A 31 7.73 -1.41 -8.82
C HIS A 31 6.22 -1.28 -9.01
N VAL A 32 5.54 -0.68 -8.04
CA VAL A 32 4.08 -0.52 -8.00
C VAL A 32 3.71 0.96 -8.05
N GLN A 33 2.80 1.34 -8.94
CA GLN A 33 2.23 2.69 -8.98
C GLN A 33 1.06 2.79 -7.99
N ILE A 34 1.18 3.70 -7.02
CA ILE A 34 0.16 4.00 -6.01
C ILE A 34 0.00 5.52 -5.96
N GLY A 35 -1.23 6.01 -6.18
CA GLY A 35 -1.52 7.46 -6.12
C GLY A 35 -0.71 8.31 -7.11
N GLY A 36 -0.39 7.77 -8.29
CA GLY A 36 0.40 8.47 -9.32
C GLY A 36 1.93 8.36 -9.16
N LYS A 37 2.42 7.93 -7.99
CA LYS A 37 3.85 7.71 -7.73
C LYS A 37 4.22 6.24 -7.92
N ILE A 38 5.46 5.97 -8.31
CA ILE A 38 6.02 4.61 -8.39
C ILE A 38 6.82 4.34 -7.13
N ILE A 39 6.52 3.24 -6.45
CA ILE A 39 7.18 2.78 -5.23
C ILE A 39 7.83 1.42 -5.53
N ALA A 40 9.12 1.28 -5.21
CA ALA A 40 9.81 -0.01 -5.27
C ALA A 40 9.59 -0.75 -3.95
N ILE A 41 8.98 -1.94 -4.03
CA ILE A 41 8.77 -2.84 -2.90
C ILE A 41 9.76 -3.99 -3.04
N PRO A 42 10.65 -4.21 -2.06
CA PRO A 42 11.54 -5.35 -2.08
C PRO A 42 10.73 -6.64 -1.96
N LEU A 43 11.10 -7.63 -2.75
CA LEU A 43 10.63 -8.99 -2.55
C LEU A 43 11.46 -9.57 -1.41
N GLU A 44 10.88 -9.64 -0.20
CA GLU A 44 11.52 -10.34 0.90
C GLU A 44 11.85 -11.78 0.49
N LYS A 45 12.96 -12.30 1.01
CA LYS A 45 13.38 -13.69 0.84
C LYS A 45 12.87 -14.54 1.99
#